data_AF-A0A3N0E8Q3-F1
#
_entry.id   AF-A0A3N0E8Q3-F1
#
_cell.length_a   1.000
_cell.length_b   1.000
_cell.length_c   1.000
_cell.angle_alpha   90.00
_cell.angle_beta   90.00
_cell.angle_gamma   90.00
#
_symmetry.space_group_name_H-M   'P 1'
#
loop_
_entity.id
_entity.type
_entity.pdbx_description
1 polymer ?
#
loop_
_entity_poly.entity_id
_entity_poly.type
_entity_poly.pdbx_seq_one_letter_code
_entity_poly.pdbx_strand_id
1 'polypeptide(L)'
;MGHDYRPYRCRTGGRVDAESARWGEETPLVEVPVSWTLDDLPHLEFLSSPARTLPGLGDAERMFADWELDLRYMLRETEQGVLTVTFHPQVIGRGHRLLRLEEWLDRITAYGVGFATVGAVADLAAGGAQLGRPKAAPAE
;
A
#
# COMPACT_ATOMS: atom_id res chain seq x y z
N MET A 1 7.29 -6.61 3.27
CA MET A 1 5.98 -6.01 3.62
C MET A 1 5.34 -6.96 4.61
N GLY A 2 4.97 -6.49 5.80
CA GLY A 2 4.41 -7.37 6.85
C GLY A 2 2.88 -7.50 6.82
N HIS A 3 2.19 -6.61 6.12
CA HIS A 3 0.74 -6.64 5.91
C HIS A 3 0.37 -5.76 4.71
N ASP A 4 -0.80 -5.97 4.10
CA ASP A 4 -1.26 -5.17 2.95
C ASP A 4 -2.03 -3.91 3.39
N TYR A 5 -3.04 -4.06 4.27
CA TYR A 5 -3.96 -2.95 4.62
C TYR A 5 -3.95 -2.46 6.07
N ARG A 6 -3.05 -2.99 6.91
CA ARG A 6 -3.05 -2.76 8.37
C ARG A 6 -1.72 -2.16 8.80
N PRO A 7 -1.71 -0.95 9.39
CA PRO A 7 -0.60 -0.48 10.20
C PRO A 7 -0.37 -1.37 11.42
N TYR A 8 0.89 -1.60 11.77
CA TYR A 8 1.26 -2.46 12.90
C TYR A 8 2.50 -1.96 13.63
N ARG A 9 2.65 -2.34 14.90
CA ARG A 9 3.86 -2.03 15.67
C ARG A 9 5.02 -2.88 15.19
N CYS A 10 6.13 -2.22 14.85
CA CYS A 10 7.38 -2.90 14.50
C CYS A 10 7.85 -3.74 15.70
N ARG A 11 8.53 -4.84 15.41
CA ARG A 11 9.04 -5.78 16.42
C ARG A 11 10.56 -5.86 16.39
N THR A 12 11.16 -6.11 17.55
CA THR A 12 12.61 -6.30 17.70
C THR A 12 12.91 -7.56 18.50
N GLY A 13 14.07 -8.19 18.24
CA GLY A 13 14.47 -9.42 18.94
C GLY A 13 13.81 -10.69 18.43
N GLY A 14 13.06 -10.62 17.32
CA GLY A 14 12.55 -11.81 16.64
C GLY A 14 13.68 -12.70 16.14
N ARG A 15 13.44 -14.01 16.12
CA ARG A 15 14.39 -15.01 15.64
C ARG A 15 13.72 -15.94 14.66
N VAL A 16 14.38 -16.18 13.54
CA VAL A 16 14.00 -17.21 12.58
C VAL A 16 15.17 -18.18 12.52
N ASP A 17 14.89 -19.44 12.82
CA ASP A 17 15.81 -20.56 12.67
C ASP A 17 15.21 -21.58 11.68
N ALA A 18 15.95 -22.65 11.39
CA ALA A 18 15.54 -23.63 10.39
C ALA A 18 14.23 -24.37 10.76
N GLU A 19 13.87 -24.38 12.03
CA GLU A 19 12.79 -25.21 12.59
C GLU A 19 11.62 -24.35 13.09
N SER A 20 11.84 -23.07 13.37
CA SER A 20 10.87 -22.19 14.01
C SER A 20 11.08 -20.70 13.68
N ALA A 21 9.99 -19.95 13.79
CA ALA A 21 9.99 -18.50 13.80
C ALA A 21 9.36 -18.01 15.09
N ARG A 22 10.09 -17.17 15.83
CA ARG A 22 9.65 -16.54 17.07
C ARG A 22 9.55 -15.05 16.84
N TRP A 23 8.36 -14.52 17.09
CA TRP A 23 8.15 -13.08 17.09
C TRP A 23 8.85 -12.43 18.27
N GLY A 24 9.43 -11.27 18.02
CA GLY A 24 9.99 -10.42 19.07
C GLY A 24 8.93 -9.55 19.75
N GLU A 25 9.40 -8.72 20.67
CA GLU A 25 8.59 -7.74 21.38
C GLU A 25 8.20 -6.57 20.48
N GLU A 26 7.00 -6.05 20.67
CA GLU A 26 6.54 -4.85 19.97
C GLU A 26 7.27 -3.61 20.47
N THR A 27 7.51 -2.69 19.55
CA THR A 27 8.12 -1.40 19.83
C THR A 27 7.10 -0.27 19.71
N PRO A 28 7.44 0.94 20.18
CA PRO A 28 6.61 2.11 19.94
C PRO A 28 6.49 2.52 18.46
N LEU A 29 7.43 2.08 17.60
CA LEU A 29 7.45 2.41 16.16
C LEU A 29 6.29 1.73 15.43
N VAL A 30 5.56 2.52 14.63
CA VAL A 30 4.47 2.05 13.79
C VAL A 30 4.93 1.98 12.34
N GLU A 31 4.75 0.82 11.72
CA GLU A 31 4.82 0.64 10.28
C GLU A 31 3.46 0.98 9.67
N VAL A 32 3.45 1.82 8.64
CA VAL A 32 2.32 1.96 7.72
C VAL A 32 2.70 1.21 6.44
N PRO A 33 1.91 0.22 5.99
CA PRO A 33 2.34 -0.64 4.90
C PRO A 33 2.60 0.10 3.60
N VAL A 34 3.61 -0.36 2.87
CA VAL A 34 3.92 0.04 1.49
C VAL A 34 3.96 -1.20 0.61
N SER A 35 3.73 -1.04 -0.69
CA SER A 35 3.87 -2.13 -1.66
C SER A 35 4.53 -1.78 -2.97
N TRP A 36 5.37 -2.70 -3.47
CA TRP A 36 5.93 -2.63 -4.82
C TRP A 36 4.85 -2.71 -5.90
N THR A 37 3.72 -3.36 -5.62
CA THR A 37 2.59 -3.37 -6.55
C THR A 37 1.91 -2.00 -6.62
N LEU A 38 1.99 -1.20 -5.55
CA LEU A 38 1.40 0.12 -5.36
C LEU A 38 2.44 1.25 -5.46
N ASP A 39 3.48 1.06 -6.29
CA ASP A 39 4.57 2.02 -6.52
C ASP A 39 4.67 2.32 -8.02
N ASP A 40 4.66 3.58 -8.43
CA ASP A 40 4.68 3.95 -9.86
C ASP A 40 6.02 3.65 -10.56
N LEU A 41 7.14 3.65 -9.84
CA LEU A 41 8.48 3.56 -10.43
C LEU A 41 8.74 2.21 -11.10
N PRO A 42 8.51 1.06 -10.45
CA PRO A 42 8.69 -0.25 -11.08
C PRO A 42 7.84 -0.45 -12.34
N HIS A 43 6.67 0.19 -12.40
CA HIS A 43 5.73 0.05 -13.52
C HIS A 43 6.10 0.95 -14.69
N LEU A 44 6.42 2.21 -14.42
CA LEU A 44 6.38 3.24 -15.44
C LEU A 44 7.76 3.76 -15.85
N GLU A 45 8.79 3.59 -15.03
CA GLU A 45 10.12 4.13 -15.32
C GLU A 45 11.08 3.05 -15.84
N PHE A 46 11.57 3.25 -17.06
CA PHE A 46 12.67 2.42 -17.55
C PHE A 46 13.96 2.87 -16.89
N LEU A 47 14.58 1.97 -16.13
CA LEU A 47 15.87 2.20 -15.49
C LEU A 47 16.78 1.03 -15.82
N SER A 48 17.88 1.31 -16.52
CA SER A 48 18.91 0.34 -16.82
C SER A 48 20.22 0.69 -16.13
N SER A 49 20.76 -0.27 -15.41
CA SER A 49 22.06 -0.22 -14.76
C SER A 49 22.80 -1.53 -15.03
N PRO A 50 24.13 -1.58 -14.87
CA PRO A 50 24.89 -2.83 -15.03
C PRO A 50 24.41 -3.97 -14.13
N ALA A 51 23.80 -3.65 -12.99
CA ALA A 51 23.34 -4.65 -12.02
C ALA A 51 21.88 -5.08 -12.21
N ARG A 52 21.04 -4.22 -12.81
CA ARG A 52 19.60 -4.51 -13.00
C ARG A 52 18.99 -3.64 -14.09
N THR A 53 17.95 -4.17 -14.71
CA THR A 53 17.02 -3.42 -15.56
C THR A 53 15.62 -3.49 -14.97
N LEU A 54 15.01 -2.34 -14.73
CA LEU A 54 13.57 -2.20 -14.57
C LEU A 54 12.98 -1.94 -15.95
N PRO A 55 12.07 -2.81 -16.44
CA PRO A 55 11.55 -2.70 -17.80
C PRO A 55 10.76 -1.40 -18.00
N GLY A 56 10.02 -0.95 -16.99
CA GLY A 56 9.27 0.31 -17.03
C GLY A 56 8.34 0.42 -18.23
N LEU A 57 7.98 1.66 -18.57
CA LEU A 57 7.17 2.01 -19.75
C LEU A 57 5.84 1.22 -19.86
N GLY A 58 5.33 0.72 -18.74
CA GLY A 58 4.04 0.09 -18.65
C GLY A 58 2.89 1.07 -18.91
N ASP A 59 1.70 0.51 -19.08
CA ASP A 59 0.48 1.30 -19.23
C ASP A 59 0.00 1.82 -17.87
N ALA A 60 -0.03 3.15 -17.73
CA ALA A 60 -0.49 3.81 -16.51
C ALA A 60 -1.98 3.55 -16.24
N GLU A 61 -2.82 3.40 -17.28
CA GLU A 61 -4.23 3.06 -17.09
C GLU A 61 -4.37 1.67 -16.47
N ARG A 62 -3.59 0.71 -16.97
CA ARG A 62 -3.57 -0.65 -16.41
C ARG A 62 -3.10 -0.66 -14.95
N MET A 63 -2.02 0.05 -14.64
CA MET A 63 -1.50 0.19 -13.27
C MET A 63 -2.58 0.71 -12.31
N PHE A 64 -3.24 1.82 -12.66
CA PHE A 64 -4.31 2.38 -11.83
C PHE A 64 -5.54 1.48 -11.73
N ALA A 65 -5.87 0.73 -12.78
CA ALA A 65 -6.95 -0.24 -12.73
C ALA A 65 -6.65 -1.38 -11.76
N ASP A 66 -5.41 -1.89 -11.74
CA ASP A 66 -4.99 -2.91 -10.77
C ASP A 66 -5.01 -2.36 -9.33
N TRP A 67 -4.57 -1.11 -9.10
CA TRP A 67 -4.64 -0.48 -7.77
C TRP A 67 -6.08 -0.24 -7.29
N GLU A 68 -7.00 0.05 -8.21
CA GLU A 68 -8.42 0.13 -7.90
C GLU A 68 -8.99 -1.24 -7.48
N LEU A 69 -8.48 -2.34 -8.04
CA LEU A 69 -8.84 -3.68 -7.57
C LEU A 69 -8.32 -3.96 -6.15
N ASP A 70 -7.11 -3.53 -5.81
CA ASP A 70 -6.59 -3.61 -4.44
C ASP A 70 -7.47 -2.82 -3.46
N LEU A 71 -7.87 -1.60 -3.83
CA LEU A 71 -8.83 -0.80 -3.05
C LEU A 71 -10.15 -1.54 -2.84
N ARG A 72 -10.74 -2.06 -3.92
CA ARG A 72 -12.02 -2.77 -3.87
C ARG A 72 -11.93 -4.04 -3.04
N TYR A 73 -10.81 -4.76 -3.12
CA TYR A 73 -10.55 -5.92 -2.28
C TYR A 73 -10.48 -5.51 -0.80
N MET A 74 -9.72 -4.48 -0.47
CA MET A 74 -9.64 -3.94 0.90
C MET A 74 -11.03 -3.57 1.43
N LEU A 75 -11.82 -2.82 0.66
CA LEU A 75 -13.17 -2.41 1.03
C LEU A 75 -14.12 -3.59 1.18
N ARG A 76 -13.93 -4.67 0.42
CA ARG A 76 -14.71 -5.91 0.53
C ARG A 76 -14.35 -6.66 1.81
N GLU A 77 -13.07 -6.87 2.07
CA GLU A 77 -12.55 -7.79 3.09
C GLU A 77 -12.35 -7.17 4.46
N THR A 78 -12.14 -5.86 4.56
CA THR A 78 -11.81 -5.18 5.83
C THR A 78 -12.90 -4.20 6.26
N GLU A 79 -13.14 -4.10 7.57
CA GLU A 79 -14.10 -3.11 8.12
C GLU A 79 -13.67 -1.68 7.80
N GLN A 80 -12.37 -1.43 7.92
CA GLN A 80 -11.66 -0.23 7.50
C GLN A 80 -10.20 -0.63 7.24
N GLY A 81 -9.50 0.04 6.34
CA GLY A 81 -8.11 -0.26 6.01
C GLY A 81 -7.36 0.95 5.49
N VAL A 82 -6.07 0.76 5.21
CA VAL A 82 -5.20 1.78 4.62
C VAL A 82 -4.61 1.22 3.33
N LEU A 83 -4.80 1.93 2.23
CA LEU A 83 -4.13 1.67 0.97
C LEU A 83 -3.09 2.77 0.74
N THR A 84 -1.80 2.42 0.85
CA THR A 84 -0.70 3.38 0.64
C THR A 84 -0.17 3.24 -0.78
N VAL A 85 -0.32 4.28 -1.58
CA VAL A 85 0.28 4.36 -2.92
C VAL A 85 1.53 5.24 -2.90
N THR A 86 2.55 4.83 -3.64
CA THR A 86 3.84 5.53 -3.72
C THR A 86 4.00 6.13 -5.11
N PHE A 87 4.30 7.42 -5.14
CA PHE A 87 4.53 8.16 -6.37
C PHE A 87 5.89 8.82 -6.35
N HIS A 88 6.51 8.91 -7.52
CA HIS A 88 7.76 9.62 -7.72
C HIS A 88 7.51 10.80 -8.68
N PRO A 89 7.83 12.06 -8.32
CA PRO A 89 7.54 13.22 -9.16
C PRO A 89 8.08 13.11 -10.58
N GLN A 90 9.29 12.57 -10.75
CA GLN A 90 9.93 12.35 -12.05
C GLN A 90 9.27 11.23 -12.87
N VAL A 91 8.47 10.36 -12.25
CA VAL A 91 7.79 9.23 -12.89
C VAL A 91 6.34 9.60 -13.19
N ILE A 92 5.50 9.85 -12.18
CA ILE A 92 4.07 10.16 -12.37
C ILE A 92 3.85 11.54 -13.01
N GLY A 93 4.79 12.48 -12.87
CA GLY A 93 4.65 13.87 -13.34
C GLY A 93 4.63 14.05 -14.86
N ARG A 94 4.73 12.98 -15.67
CA ARG A 94 4.60 13.10 -17.13
C ARG A 94 3.13 13.31 -17.51
N GLY A 95 2.88 14.19 -18.48
CA GLY A 95 1.52 14.67 -18.80
C GLY A 95 0.46 13.57 -18.95
N HIS A 96 0.72 12.51 -19.72
CA HIS A 96 -0.26 11.43 -19.89
C HIS A 96 -0.55 10.65 -18.58
N ARG A 97 0.41 10.58 -17.66
CA ARG A 97 0.27 9.86 -16.38
C ARG A 97 -0.47 10.72 -15.36
N LEU A 98 -0.26 12.03 -15.39
CA LEU A 98 -1.05 12.99 -14.61
C LEU A 98 -2.53 12.92 -14.99
N LEU A 99 -2.87 12.88 -16.28
CA LEU A 99 -4.26 12.71 -16.71
C LEU A 99 -4.86 11.39 -16.18
N ARG A 100 -4.10 10.28 -16.21
CA ARG A 100 -4.56 9.01 -15.62
C ARG A 100 -4.68 9.05 -14.10
N LEU A 101 -3.82 9.81 -13.42
CA LEU A 101 -3.89 10.02 -11.98
C LEU A 101 -5.16 10.80 -11.62
N GLU A 102 -5.46 11.89 -12.33
CA GLU A 102 -6.69 12.67 -12.15
C GLU A 102 -7.93 11.78 -12.33
N GLU A 103 -8.00 11.04 -13.44
CA GLU A 103 -9.09 10.09 -13.71
C GLU A 103 -9.25 9.03 -12.61
N TRP A 104 -8.14 8.51 -12.07
CA TRP A 104 -8.18 7.51 -11.00
C TRP A 104 -8.62 8.10 -9.67
N LEU A 105 -8.13 9.30 -9.31
CA LEU A 105 -8.56 10.01 -8.10
C LEU A 105 -10.07 10.27 -8.12
N ASP A 106 -10.60 10.72 -9.26
CA ASP A 106 -12.05 10.93 -9.44
C ASP A 106 -12.82 9.62 -9.22
N ARG A 107 -12.37 8.50 -9.79
CA ARG A 107 -13.03 7.20 -9.59
C ARG A 107 -12.99 6.73 -8.15
N ILE A 108 -11.83 6.81 -7.48
CA ILE A 108 -11.72 6.22 -6.14
C ILE A 108 -12.50 6.99 -5.08
N THR A 109 -12.70 8.29 -5.28
CA THR A 109 -13.51 9.11 -4.35
C THR A 109 -14.96 8.63 -4.28
N ALA A 110 -15.49 8.04 -5.36
CA ALA A 110 -16.83 7.47 -5.38
C ALA A 110 -17.01 6.25 -4.46
N TYR A 111 -15.91 5.61 -4.01
CA TYR A 111 -15.96 4.52 -3.03
C TYR A 111 -16.02 5.02 -1.56
N GLY A 112 -16.09 6.33 -1.33
CA GLY A 112 -16.18 6.89 0.02
C GLY A 112 -14.86 6.82 0.80
N VAL A 113 -13.73 6.81 0.10
CA VAL A 113 -12.40 6.83 0.72
C VAL A 113 -12.07 8.21 1.30
N GLY A 114 -11.26 8.23 2.35
CA GLY A 114 -10.64 9.45 2.88
C GLY A 114 -9.16 9.51 2.52
N PHE A 115 -8.63 10.71 2.34
CA PHE A 115 -7.19 10.94 2.17
C PHE A 115 -6.57 11.39 3.49
N ALA A 116 -5.43 10.79 3.83
CA ALA A 116 -4.69 11.11 5.04
C ALA A 116 -3.18 11.12 4.75
N THR A 117 -2.43 11.84 5.57
CA THR A 117 -0.97 11.71 5.57
C THR A 117 -0.57 10.41 6.26
N VAL A 118 0.58 9.85 5.88
CA VAL A 118 1.13 8.66 6.55
C VAL A 118 1.31 8.89 8.06
N GLY A 119 1.70 10.11 8.46
CA GLY A 119 1.81 10.49 9.87
C GLY A 119 0.48 10.40 10.61
N ALA A 120 -0.61 10.91 10.04
CA ALA A 120 -1.94 10.82 10.66
C ALA A 120 -2.41 9.37 10.83
N VAL A 121 -2.12 8.50 9.85
CA VAL A 121 -2.41 7.06 9.95
C VAL A 121 -1.58 6.40 11.07
N ALA A 122 -0.29 6.75 11.16
CA ALA A 122 0.58 6.25 12.22
C ALA A 122 0.10 6.68 13.61
N ASP A 123 -0.32 7.93 13.76
CA ASP A 123 -0.86 8.46 15.03
C ASP A 123 -2.16 7.76 15.42
N LEU A 124 -3.07 7.54 14.46
CA LEU A 124 -4.32 6.79 14.70
C LEU A 124 -4.02 5.36 15.19
N ALA A 125 -3.12 4.65 14.51
CA ALA A 125 -2.73 3.30 14.88
C ALA A 125 -2.02 3.26 16.26
N ALA A 126 -1.13 4.22 16.53
CA ALA A 126 -0.47 4.36 17.83
C ALA A 126 -1.48 4.63 18.95
N GLY A 127 -2.55 5.38 18.67
CA GLY A 127 -3.67 5.67 19.56
C GLY A 127 -4.68 4.52 19.73
N GLY A 128 -4.46 3.37 19.07
CA GLY A 128 -5.27 2.17 19.24
C GLY A 128 -6.38 1.97 18.20
N ALA A 129 -6.42 2.79 17.13
CA ALA A 129 -7.35 2.55 16.02
C ALA A 129 -7.09 1.18 15.38
N GLN A 130 -8.15 0.39 15.19
CA GLN A 130 -8.05 -0.94 14.59
C GLN A 130 -8.31 -0.87 13.08
N LEU A 131 -7.27 -0.55 12.32
CA LEU A 131 -7.30 -0.52 10.86
C LEU A 131 -6.89 -1.89 10.28
N GLY A 132 -7.40 -2.22 9.11
CA GLY A 132 -7.17 -3.47 8.38
C GLY A 132 -7.75 -4.72 9.05
N ARG A 133 -8.76 -4.55 9.91
CA ARG A 133 -9.46 -5.69 10.55
C ARG A 133 -10.34 -6.40 9.52
N PRO A 134 -10.24 -7.74 9.37
CA PRO A 134 -11.13 -8.49 8.49
C PRO A 134 -12.58 -8.36 8.94
N LYS A 135 -13.51 -8.25 7.99
CA LYS A 135 -14.94 -8.38 8.27
C LYS A 135 -15.24 -9.80 8.73
N ALA A 136 -16.26 -9.95 9.57
CA ALA A 136 -16.77 -11.27 9.90
C ALA A 136 -17.20 -12.00 8.63
N ALA A 137 -16.90 -13.30 8.54
CA ALA A 137 -17.47 -14.13 7.49
C ALA A 137 -19.01 -14.03 7.56
N PRO A 138 -19.71 -13.92 6.42
CA PRO A 138 -21.17 -13.99 6.43
C PRO A 138 -21.58 -15.31 7.09
N ALA A 139 -22.57 -15.25 7.98
CA ALA A 139 -23.15 -16.45 8.57
C ALA A 139 -23.73 -17.34 7.45
N GLU A 140 -23.37 -18.62 7.47
CA GLU A 140 -23.89 -19.64 6.54
C GLU A 140 -25.40 -19.88 6.71
#